data_AF-A0A946SFU5-F1
#
_entry.id   AF-A0A946SFU5-F1
#
_cell.length_a   1.000
_cell.length_b   1.000
_cell.length_c   1.000
_cell.angle_alpha   90.00
_cell.angle_beta   90.00
_cell.angle_gamma   90.00
#
_symmetry.space_group_name_H-M   'P 1'
#
loop_
_entity.id
_entity.type
_entity.pdbx_description
1 polymer ?
#
loop_
_entity_poly.entity_id
_entity_poly.type
_entity_poly.pdbx_seq_one_letter_code
_entity_poly.pdbx_strand_id
1 'polypeptide(L)'
;MKLIDSETGYVYNDDIAWEDAIELSAKMGSMVKKINDNVYVRVYKRHNKFPEKVQHVVYHQSGMAERNKMKSIKISPKMLKKIIQEISEKDISEANQDKLRMLYNDTVRLIDKMNPQTSLEDTKAIRQMVLNIGNTDLELGEKLLAMFNKKEDSIEKVWSHVRLKTPIAKRKEVPMVTTRRPRREHIKIGIRELKEIIAEECGGQTGEGPTVNDILSSYVASLKALEIWAQSAHHLAKGDGFAGDHTELYGNLYTVLQDMFDATVEKIVGITNDETFGCGEKVTEESLIYLKQYESAANLASHTIAKTALEMIKNHVTLVAWVFDTLEQMGELTLGLNDFLAAQASELETFVYLLQQRIKS
;
A
#
# COMPACT_ATOMS: atom_id res chain seq x y z
N MET A 1 21.31 -41.02 -34.84
CA MET A 1 22.65 -40.48 -35.18
C MET A 1 22.73 -39.10 -34.55
N LYS A 2 23.56 -38.90 -33.51
CA LYS A 2 23.62 -37.62 -32.77
C LYS A 2 24.40 -36.60 -33.60
N LEU A 3 23.73 -35.56 -34.08
CA LEU A 3 24.39 -34.38 -34.65
C LEU A 3 24.75 -33.45 -33.49
N ILE A 4 26.02 -33.08 -33.39
CA ILE A 4 26.51 -32.08 -32.44
C ILE A 4 26.79 -30.83 -33.28
N ASP A 5 26.08 -29.75 -32.98
CA ASP A 5 26.37 -28.44 -33.54
C ASP A 5 27.64 -27.89 -32.86
N SER A 6 28.66 -27.62 -33.66
CA SER A 6 30.00 -27.28 -33.17
C SER A 6 30.12 -25.87 -32.61
N GLU A 7 29.22 -24.95 -32.95
CA GLU A 7 29.27 -23.58 -32.43
C GLU A 7 28.58 -23.46 -31.07
N THR A 8 27.57 -24.29 -30.83
CA THR A 8 26.66 -24.08 -29.71
C THR A 8 26.77 -25.17 -28.63
N GLY A 9 27.28 -26.36 -28.98
CA GLY A 9 27.50 -27.47 -28.03
C GLY A 9 26.23 -28.22 -27.61
N TYR A 10 25.15 -28.11 -28.38
CA TYR A 10 23.87 -28.75 -28.09
C TYR A 10 23.81 -30.17 -28.66
N VAL A 11 23.13 -31.09 -27.95
CA VAL A 11 22.80 -32.45 -28.42
C VAL A 11 21.30 -32.49 -28.68
N TYR A 12 20.91 -32.93 -29.86
CA TYR A 12 19.50 -33.06 -30.26
C TYR A 12 18.99 -34.46 -29.94
N ASN A 13 17.80 -34.55 -29.36
CA ASN A 13 17.03 -35.79 -29.25
C ASN A 13 15.57 -35.44 -29.48
N ASP A 14 14.91 -36.07 -30.44
CA ASP A 14 13.75 -35.46 -31.08
C ASP A 14 12.40 -35.75 -30.38
N ASP A 15 12.36 -36.58 -29.33
CA ASP A 15 11.11 -37.05 -28.72
C ASP A 15 11.14 -37.09 -27.17
N ILE A 16 10.75 -36.00 -26.50
CA ILE A 16 10.41 -36.06 -25.05
C ILE A 16 9.11 -35.30 -24.78
N ALA A 17 8.20 -35.91 -24.01
CA ALA A 17 6.99 -35.24 -23.58
C ALA A 17 7.27 -34.17 -22.52
N TRP A 18 6.41 -33.15 -22.44
CA TRP A 18 6.59 -32.02 -21.52
C TRP A 18 6.58 -32.45 -20.05
N GLU A 19 5.76 -33.43 -19.71
CA GLU A 19 5.63 -33.99 -18.36
C GLU A 19 6.93 -34.65 -17.91
N ASP A 20 7.52 -35.47 -18.80
CA ASP A 20 8.80 -36.14 -18.56
C ASP A 20 9.95 -35.12 -18.42
N ALA A 21 9.90 -34.02 -19.18
CA ALA A 21 10.89 -32.95 -19.09
C ALA A 21 10.84 -32.22 -17.73
N ILE A 22 9.63 -31.97 -17.18
CA ILE A 22 9.48 -31.38 -15.84
C ILE A 22 10.03 -32.31 -14.77
N GLU A 23 9.69 -33.60 -14.83
CA GLU A 23 10.16 -34.58 -13.83
C GLU A 23 11.69 -34.70 -13.86
N LEU A 24 12.27 -34.78 -15.06
CA LEU A 24 13.72 -34.81 -15.25
C LEU A 24 14.40 -33.56 -14.68
N SER A 25 13.79 -32.39 -14.88
CA SER A 25 14.29 -31.12 -14.36
C SER A 25 14.27 -31.05 -12.84
N ALA A 26 13.20 -31.56 -12.21
CA ALA A 26 13.10 -31.63 -10.76
C ALA A 26 14.18 -32.55 -10.18
N LYS A 27 14.44 -33.70 -10.80
CA LYS A 27 15.51 -34.63 -10.39
C LYS A 27 16.91 -34.03 -10.55
N MET A 28 17.13 -33.23 -11.60
CA MET A 28 18.44 -32.68 -11.93
C MET A 28 18.72 -31.29 -11.36
N GLY A 29 17.75 -30.66 -10.69
CA GLY A 29 17.89 -29.27 -10.22
C GLY A 29 17.98 -28.26 -11.37
N SER A 30 17.35 -28.57 -12.50
CA SER A 30 17.36 -27.77 -13.73
C SER A 30 16.13 -26.86 -13.80
N MET A 31 16.13 -25.92 -14.75
CA MET A 31 14.92 -25.19 -15.15
C MET A 31 14.44 -25.67 -16.52
N VAL A 32 13.15 -25.97 -16.66
CA VAL A 32 12.53 -26.14 -17.98
C VAL A 32 11.76 -24.90 -18.38
N LYS A 33 11.86 -24.53 -19.65
CA LYS A 33 11.05 -23.48 -20.27
C LYS A 33 10.45 -24.03 -21.56
N LYS A 34 9.12 -23.92 -21.71
CA LYS A 34 8.46 -24.14 -23.00
C LYS A 34 8.42 -22.82 -23.77
N ILE A 35 8.91 -22.83 -25.01
CA ILE A 35 8.75 -21.70 -25.94
C ILE A 35 8.18 -22.28 -27.22
N ASN A 36 6.95 -21.88 -27.56
CA ASN A 36 6.12 -22.51 -28.59
C ASN A 36 5.95 -24.02 -28.31
N ASP A 37 6.16 -24.85 -29.32
CA ASP A 37 6.06 -26.31 -29.24
C ASP A 37 7.36 -26.98 -28.79
N ASN A 38 8.34 -26.17 -28.39
CA ASN A 38 9.68 -26.64 -28.04
C ASN A 38 9.91 -26.57 -26.54
N VAL A 39 10.57 -27.61 -26.04
CA VAL A 39 10.91 -27.77 -24.63
C VAL A 39 12.41 -27.55 -24.47
N TYR A 40 12.76 -26.55 -23.68
CA TYR A 40 14.14 -26.19 -23.39
C TYR A 40 14.44 -26.53 -21.93
N VAL A 41 15.40 -27.42 -21.70
CA VAL A 41 15.87 -27.75 -20.35
C VAL A 41 17.24 -27.10 -20.14
N ARG A 42 17.32 -26.16 -19.19
CA ARG A 42 18.56 -25.50 -18.78
C ARG A 42 19.04 -26.10 -17.47
N VAL A 43 20.07 -26.93 -17.54
CA VAL A 43 20.72 -27.53 -16.37
C VAL A 43 21.72 -26.53 -15.80
N TYR A 44 21.61 -26.19 -14.52
CA TYR A 44 22.60 -25.37 -13.82
C TYR A 44 23.55 -26.26 -13.04
N LYS A 45 24.86 -26.03 -13.19
CA LYS A 45 25.89 -26.78 -12.46
C LYS A 45 25.93 -26.29 -11.01
N ARG A 46 25.51 -27.11 -10.03
CA ARG A 46 25.91 -26.90 -8.63
C ARG A 46 27.36 -27.40 -8.46
N HIS A 47 28.20 -26.57 -7.84
CA HIS A 47 29.60 -26.86 -7.57
C HIS A 47 29.77 -28.16 -6.76
N ASN A 48 30.26 -29.23 -7.39
CA ASN A 48 31.54 -29.88 -7.08
C ASN A 48 31.64 -31.29 -7.70
N LYS A 49 32.77 -31.54 -8.39
CA LYS A 49 33.32 -32.82 -8.88
C LYS A 49 32.58 -33.51 -10.06
N PHE A 50 33.00 -33.23 -11.30
CA PHE A 50 33.21 -34.15 -12.45
C PHE A 50 33.80 -33.34 -13.65
N PRO A 51 34.67 -33.93 -14.50
CA PRO A 51 35.42 -33.19 -15.52
C PRO A 51 34.63 -33.01 -16.82
N GLU A 52 34.86 -31.84 -17.44
CA GLU A 52 34.68 -31.42 -18.84
C GLU A 52 33.34 -31.59 -19.60
N LYS A 53 32.98 -30.46 -20.25
CA LYS A 53 31.95 -30.19 -21.28
C LYS A 53 30.47 -30.24 -20.86
N VAL A 54 29.88 -29.05 -20.77
CA VAL A 54 28.43 -28.82 -20.61
C VAL A 54 27.75 -29.09 -21.96
N GLN A 55 26.77 -29.98 -21.99
CA GLN A 55 25.89 -30.24 -23.14
C GLN A 55 24.50 -29.70 -22.82
N HIS A 56 23.92 -28.94 -23.74
CA HIS A 56 22.53 -28.48 -23.64
C HIS A 56 21.63 -29.31 -24.57
N VAL A 57 20.38 -29.57 -24.17
CA VAL A 57 19.46 -30.44 -24.91
C VAL A 57 18.17 -29.69 -25.24
N VAL A 58 17.73 -29.75 -26.50
CA VAL A 58 16.52 -29.10 -27.04
C VAL A 58 15.61 -30.16 -27.64
N TYR A 59 14.30 -30.06 -27.38
CA TYR A 59 13.28 -31.00 -27.86
C TYR A 59 12.12 -30.29 -28.56
N HIS A 60 11.46 -30.94 -29.53
CA HIS A 60 10.28 -30.48 -30.26
C HIS A 60 9.10 -31.43 -30.00
N GLN A 61 7.85 -30.95 -29.95
CA GLN A 61 6.69 -31.84 -29.90
C GLN A 61 5.49 -31.33 -30.73
N SER A 62 4.83 -32.23 -31.47
CA SER A 62 3.66 -31.95 -32.31
C SER A 62 2.32 -32.05 -31.56
N GLY A 63 1.46 -31.04 -31.73
CA GLY A 63 0.01 -31.21 -31.93
C GLY A 63 -0.94 -31.32 -30.73
N MET A 64 -1.80 -30.30 -30.63
CA MET A 64 -3.21 -30.26 -30.14
C MET A 64 -3.59 -29.81 -28.70
N ALA A 65 -4.66 -28.99 -28.74
CA ALA A 65 -5.68 -28.59 -27.74
C ALA A 65 -5.39 -27.42 -26.77
N GLU A 66 -6.08 -26.31 -27.05
CA GLU A 66 -6.11 -25.02 -26.36
C GLU A 66 -6.60 -25.07 -24.90
N ARG A 67 -5.89 -24.34 -24.02
CA ARG A 67 -6.50 -23.54 -22.94
C ARG A 67 -5.73 -22.22 -22.80
N ASN A 68 -6.42 -21.11 -23.05
CA ASN A 68 -5.88 -19.76 -22.89
C ASN A 68 -5.57 -19.46 -21.40
N LYS A 69 -4.27 -19.41 -21.05
CA LYS A 69 -3.78 -18.66 -19.89
C LYS A 69 -3.25 -17.33 -20.40
N MET A 70 -4.05 -16.26 -20.28
CA MET A 70 -3.56 -14.90 -20.47
C MET A 70 -2.47 -14.63 -19.43
N LYS A 71 -1.23 -14.45 -19.89
CA LYS A 71 -0.15 -13.97 -19.04
C LYS A 71 -0.41 -12.49 -18.72
N SER A 72 -0.45 -12.15 -17.44
CA SER A 72 -0.43 -10.75 -17.01
C SER A 72 0.88 -10.11 -17.49
N ILE A 73 0.76 -9.02 -18.25
CA ILE A 73 1.90 -8.19 -18.60
C ILE A 73 2.02 -7.14 -17.50
N LYS A 74 3.11 -7.19 -16.74
CA LYS A 74 3.48 -6.12 -15.82
C LYS A 74 3.92 -4.91 -16.66
N ILE A 75 3.19 -3.80 -16.57
CA ILE A 75 3.66 -2.52 -17.09
C ILE A 75 4.87 -2.13 -16.24
N SER A 76 6.01 -1.85 -16.87
CA SER A 76 7.21 -1.46 -16.12
C SER A 76 6.98 -0.08 -15.51
N PRO A 77 7.16 0.10 -14.18
CA PRO A 77 7.04 1.41 -13.54
C PRO A 77 7.96 2.47 -14.17
N LYS A 78 9.11 2.06 -14.73
CA LYS A 78 10.04 2.95 -15.45
C LYS A 78 9.45 3.51 -16.73
N MET A 79 8.69 2.71 -17.48
CA MET A 79 8.04 3.14 -18.71
C MET A 79 6.93 4.15 -18.41
N LEU A 80 6.12 3.87 -17.39
CA LEU A 80 5.04 4.73 -16.93
C LEU A 80 5.57 6.09 -16.43
N LYS A 81 6.62 6.08 -15.61
CA LYS A 81 7.26 7.28 -15.07
C LYS A 81 7.85 8.17 -16.17
N LYS A 82 8.50 7.57 -17.19
CA LYS A 82 9.04 8.29 -18.34
C LYS A 82 7.95 9.02 -19.12
N ILE A 83 6.83 8.34 -19.40
CA ILE A 83 5.72 8.94 -20.14
C ILE A 83 5.07 10.09 -19.35
N ILE A 84 4.83 9.92 -18.04
CA ILE A 84 4.27 10.98 -17.19
C ILE A 84 5.18 12.21 -17.14
N GLN A 85 6.50 12.00 -17.02
CA GLN A 85 7.49 13.08 -17.01
C GLN A 85 7.49 13.86 -18.33
N GLU A 86 7.48 13.16 -19.48
CA GLU A 86 7.45 13.77 -20.81
C GLU A 86 6.19 14.60 -21.08
N ILE A 87 5.07 14.29 -20.41
CA ILE A 87 3.81 15.05 -20.53
C ILE A 87 3.79 16.33 -19.65
N SER A 88 4.60 16.37 -18.59
CA SER A 88 4.56 17.47 -17.60
C SER A 88 5.31 18.75 -18.02
N GLU A 89 6.12 18.69 -19.07
CA GLU A 89 6.91 19.83 -19.56
C GLU A 89 6.04 20.73 -20.46
N LYS A 90 5.82 21.98 -20.01
CA LYS A 90 4.61 22.79 -20.27
C LYS A 90 4.53 23.58 -21.60
N ASP A 91 5.39 23.35 -22.59
CA ASP A 91 5.34 24.10 -23.85
C ASP A 91 5.29 23.19 -25.07
N ILE A 92 4.08 22.87 -25.53
CA ILE A 92 3.84 22.14 -26.77
C ILE A 92 3.66 23.14 -27.91
N SER A 93 4.78 23.67 -28.41
CA SER A 93 4.83 24.37 -29.71
C SER A 93 4.44 23.42 -30.85
N GLU A 94 4.18 23.94 -32.07
CA GLU A 94 3.89 23.12 -33.27
C GLU A 94 4.93 22.00 -33.51
N ALA A 95 6.17 22.17 -33.04
CA ALA A 95 7.23 21.16 -33.09
C ALA A 95 6.99 19.91 -32.20
N ASN A 96 5.94 19.89 -31.37
CA ASN A 96 5.63 18.80 -30.45
C ASN A 96 4.39 17.96 -30.85
N GLN A 97 3.80 18.19 -32.04
CA GLN A 97 2.67 17.40 -32.55
C GLN A 97 3.01 15.91 -32.76
N ASP A 98 4.23 15.59 -33.24
CA ASP A 98 4.67 14.20 -33.39
C ASP A 98 4.84 13.48 -32.04
N LYS A 99 5.29 14.19 -31.01
CA LYS A 99 5.37 13.65 -29.64
C LYS A 99 4.00 13.40 -29.07
N LEU A 100 3.06 14.33 -29.24
CA LEU A 100 1.68 14.16 -28.80
C LEU A 100 1.03 12.94 -29.48
N ARG A 101 1.29 12.75 -30.78
CA ARG A 101 0.83 11.58 -31.54
C ARG A 101 1.46 10.28 -31.05
N MET A 102 2.75 10.29 -30.69
CA MET A 102 3.42 9.13 -30.09
C MET A 102 2.80 8.78 -28.73
N LEU A 103 2.60 9.77 -27.86
CA LEU A 103 1.95 9.62 -26.55
C LEU A 103 0.52 9.11 -26.67
N TYR A 104 -0.24 9.61 -27.63
CA TYR A 104 -1.58 9.11 -27.95
C TYR A 104 -1.52 7.62 -28.31
N ASN A 105 -0.66 7.23 -29.24
CA ASN A 105 -0.53 5.84 -29.69
C ASN A 105 -0.10 4.89 -28.57
N ASP A 106 0.82 5.30 -27.70
CA ASP A 106 1.24 4.50 -26.56
C ASP A 106 0.13 4.40 -25.51
N THR A 107 -0.64 5.46 -25.27
CA THR A 107 -1.81 5.44 -24.40
C THR A 107 -2.89 4.49 -24.94
N VAL A 108 -3.18 4.52 -26.25
CA VAL A 108 -4.08 3.54 -26.90
C VAL A 108 -3.61 2.11 -26.64
N ARG A 109 -2.32 1.81 -26.84
CA ARG A 109 -1.76 0.48 -26.60
C ARG A 109 -1.88 0.03 -25.14
N LEU A 110 -1.77 0.97 -24.19
CA LEU A 110 -1.94 0.67 -22.77
C LEU A 110 -3.41 0.36 -22.45
N ILE A 111 -4.35 1.17 -22.95
CA ILE A 111 -5.80 0.93 -22.81
C ILE A 111 -6.17 -0.45 -23.39
N ASP A 112 -5.69 -0.79 -24.59
CA ASP A 112 -5.98 -2.07 -25.22
C ASP A 112 -5.48 -3.28 -24.41
N LYS A 113 -4.35 -3.11 -23.71
CA LYS A 113 -3.75 -4.14 -22.84
C LYS A 113 -4.39 -4.25 -21.46
N MET A 114 -5.21 -3.28 -21.04
CA MET A 114 -5.93 -3.37 -19.78
C MET A 114 -6.79 -4.63 -19.75
N ASN A 115 -6.80 -5.31 -18.61
CA ASN A 115 -7.54 -6.55 -18.41
C ASN A 115 -7.92 -6.67 -16.91
N PRO A 116 -8.72 -7.66 -16.51
CA PRO A 116 -9.15 -7.82 -15.11
C PRO A 116 -8.06 -8.03 -14.06
N GLN A 117 -6.79 -8.21 -14.47
CA GLN A 117 -5.63 -8.30 -13.58
C GLN A 117 -4.79 -7.01 -13.56
N THR A 118 -5.16 -5.99 -14.34
CA THR A 118 -4.54 -4.66 -14.26
C THR A 118 -4.78 -4.09 -12.88
N SER A 119 -3.72 -3.61 -12.22
CA SER A 119 -3.83 -3.09 -10.85
C SER A 119 -4.65 -1.80 -10.81
N LEU A 120 -5.18 -1.45 -9.63
CA LEU A 120 -5.90 -0.19 -9.45
C LEU A 120 -4.99 1.02 -9.73
N GLU A 121 -3.73 0.95 -9.31
CA GLU A 121 -2.75 2.02 -9.53
C GLU A 121 -2.36 2.17 -11.01
N ASP A 122 -2.19 1.07 -11.74
CA ASP A 122 -1.97 1.12 -13.19
C ASP A 122 -3.19 1.73 -13.92
N THR A 123 -4.41 1.38 -13.48
CA THR A 123 -5.66 1.94 -14.03
C THR A 123 -5.73 3.44 -13.81
N LYS A 124 -5.44 3.93 -12.60
CA LYS A 124 -5.39 5.37 -12.28
C LYS A 124 -4.33 6.09 -13.12
N ALA A 125 -3.15 5.50 -13.28
CA ALA A 125 -2.07 6.12 -14.05
C ALA A 125 -2.42 6.25 -15.54
N ILE A 126 -3.00 5.19 -16.14
CA ILE A 126 -3.49 5.25 -17.53
C ILE A 126 -4.57 6.34 -17.66
N ARG A 127 -5.50 6.43 -16.70
CA ARG A 127 -6.52 7.48 -16.69
C ARG A 127 -5.92 8.89 -16.61
N GLN A 128 -4.90 9.08 -15.78
CA GLN A 128 -4.20 10.37 -15.69
C GLN A 128 -3.50 10.73 -17.00
N MET A 129 -2.89 9.77 -17.70
CA MET A 129 -2.31 9.98 -19.02
C MET A 129 -3.36 10.45 -20.04
N VAL A 130 -4.55 9.84 -20.04
CA VAL A 130 -5.69 10.25 -20.88
C VAL A 130 -6.09 11.69 -20.59
N LEU A 131 -6.24 12.07 -19.32
CA LEU A 131 -6.61 13.42 -18.92
C LEU A 131 -5.54 14.45 -19.32
N ASN A 132 -4.26 14.12 -19.15
CA ASN A 132 -3.19 15.04 -19.51
C ASN A 132 -3.12 15.28 -21.02
N ILE A 133 -3.36 14.24 -21.84
CA ILE A 133 -3.49 14.39 -23.29
C ILE A 133 -4.69 15.30 -23.61
N GLY A 134 -5.83 15.12 -22.94
CA GLY A 134 -7.02 15.98 -23.13
C GLY A 134 -6.84 17.45 -22.74
N ASN A 135 -5.99 17.73 -21.76
CA ASN A 135 -5.62 19.11 -21.42
C ASN A 135 -4.75 19.78 -22.50
N THR A 136 -4.06 18.98 -23.31
CA THR A 136 -3.21 19.45 -24.41
C THR A 136 -3.98 19.55 -25.72
N ASP A 137 -4.76 18.52 -26.03
CA ASP A 137 -5.58 18.41 -27.24
C ASP A 137 -6.92 17.76 -26.87
N LEU A 138 -7.96 18.59 -26.88
CA LEU A 138 -9.29 18.23 -26.44
C LEU A 138 -9.87 17.07 -27.26
N GLU A 139 -9.69 17.09 -28.59
CA GLU A 139 -10.27 16.09 -29.49
C GLU A 139 -9.63 14.71 -29.26
N LEU A 140 -8.30 14.65 -29.11
CA LEU A 140 -7.60 13.41 -28.79
C LEU A 140 -7.92 12.91 -27.38
N GLY A 141 -8.04 13.82 -26.42
CA GLY A 141 -8.46 13.50 -25.04
C GLY A 141 -9.82 12.84 -24.97
N GLU A 142 -10.82 13.40 -25.65
CA GLU A 142 -12.18 12.86 -25.69
C GLU A 142 -12.21 11.45 -26.31
N LYS A 143 -11.45 11.23 -27.40
CA LYS A 143 -11.32 9.90 -28.02
C LYS A 143 -10.71 8.88 -27.07
N LEU A 144 -9.61 9.22 -26.40
CA LEU A 144 -8.96 8.34 -25.43
C LEU A 144 -9.84 8.05 -24.22
N LEU A 145 -10.56 9.06 -23.72
CA LEU A 145 -11.46 8.90 -22.58
C LEU A 145 -12.63 7.95 -22.91
N ALA A 146 -13.19 8.06 -24.12
CA ALA A 146 -14.21 7.13 -24.58
C ALA A 146 -13.68 5.68 -24.68
N MET A 147 -12.46 5.50 -25.20
CA MET A 147 -11.80 4.18 -25.26
C MET A 147 -11.53 3.61 -23.86
N PHE A 148 -11.02 4.43 -22.94
CA PHE A 148 -10.72 4.05 -21.57
C PHE A 148 -11.98 3.59 -20.84
N ASN A 149 -13.03 4.42 -20.82
CA ASN A 149 -14.29 4.10 -20.13
C ASN A 149 -14.92 2.81 -20.67
N LYS A 150 -14.93 2.61 -22.00
CA LYS A 150 -15.42 1.38 -22.61
C LYS A 150 -14.66 0.14 -22.14
N LYS A 151 -13.35 0.26 -21.94
CA LYS A 151 -12.49 -0.83 -21.48
C LYS A 151 -12.68 -1.09 -19.98
N GLU A 152 -12.77 -0.05 -19.17
CA GLU A 152 -13.05 -0.10 -17.74
C GLU A 152 -14.40 -0.79 -17.46
N ASP A 153 -15.47 -0.39 -18.15
CA ASP A 153 -16.78 -1.03 -18.10
C ASP A 153 -16.71 -2.54 -18.43
N SER A 154 -15.91 -2.90 -19.43
CA SER A 154 -15.72 -4.30 -19.82
C SER A 154 -15.01 -5.11 -18.73
N ILE A 155 -14.07 -4.50 -18.01
CA ILE A 155 -13.35 -5.13 -16.90
C ILE A 155 -14.28 -5.27 -15.69
N GLU A 156 -15.03 -4.22 -15.36
CA GLU A 156 -16.01 -4.25 -14.26
C GLU A 156 -17.09 -5.32 -14.47
N LYS A 157 -17.57 -5.50 -15.71
CA LYS A 157 -18.50 -6.59 -16.06
C LYS A 157 -17.92 -7.98 -15.79
N VAL A 158 -16.62 -8.18 -16.01
CA VAL A 158 -15.98 -9.46 -15.67
C VAL A 158 -15.87 -9.62 -14.16
N TRP A 159 -15.51 -8.56 -13.43
CA TRP A 159 -15.43 -8.59 -11.97
C TRP A 159 -16.79 -8.83 -11.30
N SER A 160 -17.87 -8.23 -11.81
CA SER A 160 -19.21 -8.47 -11.29
C SER A 160 -19.65 -9.93 -11.52
N HIS A 161 -19.30 -10.53 -12.67
CA HIS A 161 -19.56 -11.96 -12.94
C HIS A 161 -18.72 -12.90 -12.07
N VAL A 162 -17.45 -12.56 -11.79
CA VAL A 162 -16.58 -13.35 -10.90
C VAL A 162 -17.08 -13.26 -9.45
N ARG A 163 -17.45 -12.06 -8.99
CA ARG A 163 -18.04 -11.86 -7.65
C ARG A 163 -19.32 -12.66 -7.46
N LEU A 164 -20.18 -12.76 -8.49
CA LEU A 164 -21.44 -13.51 -8.42
C LEU A 164 -21.28 -15.04 -8.51
N LYS A 165 -20.14 -15.55 -9.00
CA LYS A 165 -19.90 -17.01 -9.18
C LYS A 165 -19.01 -17.64 -8.13
N THR A 166 -18.45 -16.86 -7.20
CA THR A 166 -17.73 -17.45 -6.07
C THR A 166 -18.78 -17.98 -5.10
N PRO A 167 -18.87 -19.30 -4.84
CA PRO A 167 -19.87 -19.82 -3.93
C PRO A 167 -19.59 -19.22 -2.55
N ILE A 168 -20.50 -18.36 -2.08
CA ILE A 168 -20.58 -18.06 -0.65
C ILE A 168 -20.88 -19.41 -0.02
N ALA A 169 -19.87 -20.03 0.59
CA ALA A 169 -20.04 -21.25 1.36
C ALA A 169 -21.22 -20.99 2.30
N LYS A 170 -22.30 -21.77 2.15
CA LYS A 170 -23.52 -21.67 2.95
C LYS A 170 -23.12 -21.72 4.42
N ARG A 171 -22.99 -20.55 5.07
CA ARG A 171 -23.07 -20.45 6.52
C ARG A 171 -24.46 -20.94 6.87
N LYS A 172 -24.53 -22.03 7.63
CA LYS A 172 -25.77 -22.50 8.25
C LYS A 172 -26.48 -21.29 8.84
N GLU A 173 -27.74 -21.09 8.45
CA GLU A 173 -28.62 -20.10 9.04
C GLU A 173 -28.68 -20.38 10.55
N VAL A 174 -28.00 -19.53 11.31
CA VAL A 174 -28.24 -19.41 12.75
C VAL A 174 -29.52 -18.60 12.86
N PRO A 175 -30.54 -19.07 13.60
CA PRO A 175 -31.79 -18.35 13.74
C PRO A 175 -31.51 -16.93 14.23
N MET A 176 -32.19 -15.98 13.60
CA MET A 176 -32.06 -14.55 13.85
C MET A 176 -32.49 -14.23 15.28
N VAL A 177 -31.56 -14.36 16.21
CA VAL A 177 -31.68 -13.78 17.55
C VAL A 177 -31.62 -12.27 17.34
N THR A 178 -32.70 -11.59 17.71
CA THR A 178 -32.76 -10.14 17.90
C THR A 178 -31.83 -9.75 19.04
N THR A 179 -30.52 -9.81 18.79
CA THR A 179 -29.55 -9.21 19.68
C THR A 179 -29.70 -7.71 19.51
N ARG A 180 -30.32 -7.08 20.52
CA ARG A 180 -30.06 -5.68 20.83
C ARG A 180 -28.55 -5.51 20.71
N ARG A 181 -28.08 -4.65 19.80
CA ARG A 181 -26.67 -4.23 19.79
C ARG A 181 -26.33 -3.89 21.24
N PRO A 182 -25.31 -4.52 21.85
CA PRO A 182 -24.92 -4.12 23.18
C PRO A 182 -24.67 -2.62 23.12
N ARG A 183 -25.27 -1.87 24.06
CA ARG A 183 -24.79 -0.52 24.35
C ARG A 183 -23.30 -0.70 24.58
N ARG A 184 -22.46 -0.24 23.63
CA ARG A 184 -21.07 0.02 23.93
C ARG A 184 -21.14 1.13 24.96
N GLU A 185 -21.13 0.76 26.24
CA GLU A 185 -20.76 1.72 27.27
C GLU A 185 -19.40 2.22 26.82
N HIS A 186 -19.32 3.51 26.51
CA HIS A 186 -18.11 4.16 26.06
C HIS A 186 -17.09 3.99 27.20
N ILE A 187 -16.21 3.00 27.06
CA ILE A 187 -15.05 2.84 27.92
C ILE A 187 -14.21 4.07 27.62
N LYS A 188 -14.26 5.05 28.54
CA LYS A 188 -13.31 6.14 28.57
C LYS A 188 -11.99 5.49 28.96
N ILE A 189 -11.18 5.15 27.97
CA ILE A 189 -9.86 4.58 28.18
C ILE A 189 -9.03 5.65 28.89
N GLY A 190 -8.90 5.52 30.21
CA GLY A 190 -8.03 6.34 31.01
C GLY A 190 -6.56 6.01 30.71
N ILE A 191 -5.66 6.91 31.09
CA ILE A 191 -4.20 6.76 31.01
C ILE A 191 -3.74 5.38 31.50
N ARG A 192 -4.39 4.87 32.54
CA ARG A 192 -4.11 3.58 33.14
C ARG A 192 -4.40 2.43 32.16
N GLU A 193 -5.50 2.48 31.42
CA GLU A 193 -5.85 1.45 30.44
C GLU A 193 -4.93 1.54 29.21
N LEU A 194 -4.46 2.72 28.81
CA LEU A 194 -3.44 2.86 27.76
C LEU A 194 -2.10 2.22 28.16
N LYS A 195 -1.66 2.43 29.41
CA LYS A 195 -0.46 1.76 29.96
C LYS A 195 -0.65 0.26 30.07
N GLU A 196 -1.84 -0.18 30.49
CA GLU A 196 -2.18 -1.61 30.56
C GLU A 196 -2.23 -2.22 29.15
N ILE A 197 -2.80 -1.54 28.15
CA ILE A 197 -2.81 -1.99 26.76
C ILE A 197 -1.39 -2.10 26.20
N ILE A 198 -0.55 -1.08 26.39
CA ILE A 198 0.85 -1.13 25.92
C ILE A 198 1.61 -2.22 26.67
N ALA A 199 1.42 -2.34 27.99
CA ALA A 199 2.06 -3.40 28.77
C ALA A 199 1.57 -4.80 28.38
N GLU A 200 0.32 -4.97 27.99
CA GLU A 200 -0.29 -6.26 27.60
C GLU A 200 0.04 -6.64 26.15
N GLU A 201 0.10 -5.66 25.24
CA GLU A 201 0.46 -5.86 23.83
C GLU A 201 1.98 -6.01 23.64
N CYS A 202 2.80 -5.24 24.37
CA CYS A 202 4.25 -5.25 24.24
C CYS A 202 4.93 -6.21 25.23
N GLY A 203 4.39 -6.33 26.44
CA GLY A 203 4.86 -7.28 27.45
C GLY A 203 4.18 -8.62 27.27
N GLY A 204 4.71 -9.45 26.37
CA GLY A 204 4.39 -10.87 26.35
C GLY A 204 4.51 -11.50 27.75
N GLN A 205 3.95 -12.69 27.94
CA GLN A 205 3.79 -13.44 29.22
C GLN A 205 5.03 -13.61 30.14
N THR A 206 6.17 -13.03 29.80
CA THR A 206 7.47 -13.13 30.48
C THR A 206 7.61 -12.22 31.71
N GLY A 207 6.71 -11.26 31.94
CA GLY A 207 6.80 -10.34 33.08
C GLY A 207 7.92 -9.30 32.96
N GLU A 208 8.53 -9.19 31.78
CA GLU A 208 9.47 -8.14 31.45
C GLU A 208 8.70 -6.86 31.05
N GLY A 209 9.18 -5.70 31.48
CA GLY A 209 8.58 -4.41 31.13
C GLY A 209 8.74 -4.07 29.64
N PRO A 210 8.10 -3.00 29.15
CA PRO A 210 8.21 -2.60 27.75
C PRO A 210 9.65 -2.22 27.39
N THR A 211 10.07 -2.58 26.19
CA THR A 211 11.38 -2.17 25.64
C THR A 211 11.32 -0.74 25.10
N VAL A 212 12.50 -0.15 24.82
CA VAL A 212 12.60 1.16 24.15
C VAL A 212 11.84 1.15 22.82
N ASN A 213 11.97 0.06 22.06
CA ASN A 213 11.32 -0.07 20.77
C ASN A 213 9.80 -0.11 20.91
N ASP A 214 9.27 -0.79 21.92
CA ASP A 214 7.83 -0.86 22.18
C ASP A 214 7.23 0.52 22.48
N ILE A 215 7.94 1.31 23.29
CA ILE A 215 7.57 2.69 23.66
C ILE A 215 7.57 3.58 22.42
N LEU A 216 8.64 3.53 21.64
CA LEU A 216 8.77 4.35 20.42
C LEU A 216 7.78 3.93 19.34
N SER A 217 7.48 2.63 19.21
CA SER A 217 6.51 2.12 18.21
C SER A 217 5.11 2.60 18.57
N SER A 218 4.75 2.51 19.85
CA SER A 218 3.50 3.04 20.38
C SER A 218 3.32 4.52 20.07
N TYR A 219 4.38 5.31 20.26
CA TYR A 219 4.39 6.73 19.93
C TYR A 219 4.15 6.98 18.43
N VAL A 220 4.93 6.37 17.55
CA VAL A 220 4.79 6.48 16.08
C VAL A 220 3.39 6.07 15.62
N ALA A 221 2.90 4.92 16.07
CA ALA A 221 1.61 4.37 15.72
C ALA A 221 0.45 5.28 16.15
N SER A 222 0.52 5.82 17.37
CA SER A 222 -0.52 6.73 17.87
C SER A 222 -0.57 8.05 17.09
N LEU A 223 0.58 8.56 16.66
CA LEU A 223 0.68 9.79 15.88
C LEU A 223 0.09 9.59 14.47
N LYS A 224 0.43 8.47 13.82
CA LYS A 224 -0.16 8.09 12.53
C LYS A 224 -1.67 7.86 12.63
N ALA A 225 -2.14 7.21 13.69
CA ALA A 225 -3.57 7.05 13.94
C ALA A 225 -4.29 8.40 14.05
N LEU A 226 -3.68 9.36 14.76
CA LEU A 226 -4.22 10.71 14.92
C LEU A 226 -4.26 11.46 13.58
N GLU A 227 -3.21 11.38 12.76
CA GLU A 227 -3.14 11.97 11.43
C GLU A 227 -4.24 11.42 10.50
N ILE A 228 -4.37 10.09 10.39
CA ILE A 228 -5.41 9.44 9.56
C ILE A 228 -6.82 9.87 10.00
N TRP A 229 -7.06 9.93 11.31
CA TRP A 229 -8.36 10.32 11.84
C TRP A 229 -8.64 11.80 11.57
N ALA A 230 -7.67 12.69 11.79
CA ALA A 230 -7.79 14.12 11.54
C ALA A 230 -8.03 14.42 10.05
N GLN A 231 -7.35 13.72 9.14
CA GLN A 231 -7.59 13.82 7.71
C GLN A 231 -9.02 13.38 7.35
N SER A 232 -9.52 12.32 7.99
CA SER A 232 -10.92 11.89 7.82
C SER A 232 -11.90 12.95 8.33
N ALA A 233 -11.62 13.57 9.48
CA ALA A 233 -12.43 14.66 10.03
C ALA A 233 -12.43 15.89 9.12
N HIS A 234 -11.30 16.24 8.50
CA HIS A 234 -11.20 17.29 7.49
C HIS A 234 -12.16 17.05 6.32
N HIS A 235 -12.15 15.84 5.74
CA HIS A 235 -13.05 15.50 4.64
C HIS A 235 -14.53 15.46 5.03
N LEU A 236 -14.83 15.16 6.30
CA LEU A 236 -16.18 14.92 6.78
C LEU A 236 -16.76 16.08 7.60
N ALA A 237 -16.01 17.17 7.74
CA ALA A 237 -16.48 18.42 8.34
C ALA A 237 -17.76 18.90 7.65
N LYS A 238 -18.70 19.45 8.43
CA LYS A 238 -20.02 19.89 7.95
C LYS A 238 -20.74 20.77 8.96
N GLY A 239 -21.87 21.35 8.56
CA GLY A 239 -22.71 22.22 9.39
C GLY A 239 -22.22 23.66 9.40
N ASP A 240 -22.75 24.47 10.32
CA ASP A 240 -22.57 25.93 10.31
C ASP A 240 -21.11 26.37 10.48
N GLY A 241 -20.29 25.55 11.14
CA GLY A 241 -18.85 25.76 11.30
C GLY A 241 -17.98 25.21 10.17
N PHE A 242 -18.56 24.72 9.06
CA PHE A 242 -17.85 23.95 8.03
C PHE A 242 -16.55 24.61 7.55
N ALA A 243 -16.59 25.88 7.15
CA ALA A 243 -15.42 26.53 6.57
C ALA A 243 -14.23 26.60 7.56
N GLY A 244 -14.51 26.95 8.83
CA GLY A 244 -13.50 26.98 9.88
C GLY A 244 -13.04 25.58 10.30
N ASP A 245 -13.98 24.64 10.45
CA ASP A 245 -13.66 23.27 10.83
C ASP A 245 -12.83 22.55 9.75
N HIS A 246 -13.20 22.71 8.47
CA HIS A 246 -12.55 22.08 7.34
C HIS A 246 -11.12 22.61 7.14
N THR A 247 -10.95 23.92 6.93
CA THR A 247 -9.65 24.48 6.56
C THR A 247 -8.80 24.81 7.78
N GLU A 248 -9.34 25.62 8.69
CA GLU A 248 -8.55 26.24 9.77
C GLU A 248 -8.26 25.29 10.93
N LEU A 249 -9.15 24.32 11.17
CA LEU A 249 -9.01 23.38 12.28
C LEU A 249 -8.44 22.04 11.82
N TYR A 250 -9.23 21.22 11.13
CA TYR A 250 -8.79 19.88 10.76
C TYR A 250 -7.76 19.88 9.64
N GLY A 251 -7.85 20.82 8.69
CA GLY A 251 -6.88 20.98 7.60
C GLY A 251 -5.46 21.26 8.12
N ASN A 252 -5.35 22.25 9.00
CA ASN A 252 -4.10 22.57 9.67
C ASN A 252 -3.63 21.43 10.57
N LEU A 253 -4.53 20.83 11.36
CA LEU A 253 -4.18 19.73 12.26
C LEU A 253 -3.57 18.54 11.53
N TYR A 254 -4.22 18.00 10.48
CA TYR A 254 -3.68 16.81 9.83
C TYR A 254 -2.36 17.11 9.09
N THR A 255 -2.18 18.34 8.58
CA THR A 255 -0.92 18.75 7.93
C THR A 255 0.22 18.77 8.95
N VAL A 256 0.00 19.39 10.11
CA VAL A 256 0.99 19.41 11.21
C VAL A 256 1.30 17.99 11.68
N LEU A 257 0.28 17.14 11.84
CA LEU A 257 0.48 15.75 12.27
C LEU A 257 1.27 14.93 11.23
N GLN A 258 1.07 15.19 9.94
CA GLN A 258 1.82 14.54 8.87
C GLN A 258 3.31 14.93 8.95
N ASP A 259 3.61 16.22 9.09
CA ASP A 259 4.99 16.71 9.23
C ASP A 259 5.64 16.17 10.52
N MET A 260 4.89 16.13 11.63
CA MET A 260 5.35 15.51 12.88
C MET A 260 5.62 14.03 12.72
N PHE A 261 4.78 13.29 12.00
CA PHE A 261 4.96 11.87 11.78
C PHE A 261 6.27 11.58 11.03
N ASP A 262 6.50 12.29 9.92
CA ASP A 262 7.73 12.13 9.14
C ASP A 262 8.97 12.45 10.00
N ALA A 263 8.96 13.59 10.70
CA ALA A 263 10.06 13.99 11.57
C ALA A 263 10.30 12.99 12.72
N THR A 264 9.23 12.41 13.27
CA THR A 264 9.31 11.40 14.35
C THR A 264 9.94 10.12 13.84
N VAL A 265 9.49 9.61 12.70
CA VAL A 265 10.05 8.40 12.09
C VAL A 265 11.53 8.60 11.76
N GLU A 266 11.88 9.71 11.11
CA GLU A 266 13.28 10.03 10.78
C GLU A 266 14.16 10.12 12.03
N LYS A 267 13.67 10.80 13.08
CA LYS A 267 14.38 10.92 14.35
C LYS A 267 14.60 9.54 14.98
N ILE A 268 13.55 8.71 15.06
CA ILE A 268 13.60 7.40 15.71
C ILE A 268 14.53 6.45 14.94
N VAL A 269 14.39 6.37 13.61
CA VAL A 269 15.30 5.58 12.77
C VAL A 269 16.75 6.06 12.96
N GLY A 270 16.97 7.38 13.04
CA GLY A 270 18.29 7.95 13.24
C GLY A 270 18.95 7.59 14.59
N ILE A 271 18.17 7.42 15.66
CA ILE A 271 18.70 7.07 17.00
C ILE A 271 18.78 5.57 17.24
N THR A 272 17.84 4.77 16.72
CA THR A 272 17.80 3.31 16.94
C THR A 272 18.50 2.52 15.85
N ASN A 273 18.68 3.11 14.67
CA ASN A 273 19.11 2.45 13.44
C ASN A 273 18.20 1.26 13.05
N ASP A 274 16.92 1.30 13.45
CA ASP A 274 15.91 0.31 13.13
C ASP A 274 14.96 0.85 12.05
N GLU A 275 15.13 0.40 10.81
CA GLU A 275 14.30 0.83 9.68
C GLU A 275 12.83 0.36 9.77
N THR A 276 12.49 -0.55 10.71
CA THR A 276 11.12 -1.03 10.84
C THR A 276 10.14 0.06 11.30
N PHE A 277 10.62 1.13 11.93
CA PHE A 277 9.81 2.32 12.25
C PHE A 277 9.34 3.08 10.99
N GLY A 278 10.04 2.94 9.86
CA GLY A 278 9.64 3.46 8.56
C GLY A 278 8.82 2.46 7.73
N CYS A 279 8.58 1.25 8.22
CA CYS A 279 7.82 0.24 7.50
C CYS A 279 6.33 0.58 7.50
N GLY A 280 5.81 1.05 6.37
CA GLY A 280 4.41 1.46 6.26
C GLY A 280 3.39 0.37 6.61
N GLU A 281 3.70 -0.91 6.37
CA GLU A 281 2.83 -2.04 6.75
C GLU A 281 2.72 -2.16 8.28
N LYS A 282 3.86 -2.22 8.98
CA LYS A 282 3.93 -2.34 10.44
C LYS A 282 3.30 -1.12 11.12
N VAL A 283 3.67 0.09 10.68
CA VAL A 283 3.09 1.32 11.22
C VAL A 283 1.58 1.33 11.05
N THR A 284 1.06 0.92 9.89
CA THR A 284 -0.39 0.87 9.65
C THR A 284 -1.08 -0.14 10.56
N GLU A 285 -0.50 -1.32 10.76
CA GLU A 285 -1.01 -2.36 11.64
C GLU A 285 -1.13 -1.86 13.09
N GLU A 286 -0.06 -1.28 13.62
CA GLU A 286 -0.03 -0.77 15.00
C GLU A 286 -0.94 0.45 15.17
N SER A 287 -1.00 1.34 14.19
CA SER A 287 -1.88 2.52 14.20
C SER A 287 -3.36 2.13 14.31
N LEU A 288 -3.73 0.98 13.75
CA LEU A 288 -5.11 0.50 13.80
C LEU A 288 -5.57 0.21 15.23
N ILE A 289 -4.65 -0.15 16.14
CA ILE A 289 -4.96 -0.37 17.57
C ILE A 289 -5.48 0.93 18.18
N TYR A 290 -4.80 2.05 17.92
CA TYR A 290 -5.20 3.37 18.40
C TYR A 290 -6.47 3.89 17.70
N LEU A 291 -6.58 3.75 16.38
CA LEU A 291 -7.77 4.18 15.62
C LEU A 291 -9.07 3.52 16.13
N LYS A 292 -9.00 2.23 16.50
CA LYS A 292 -10.17 1.46 16.95
C LYS A 292 -10.73 1.91 18.31
N GLN A 293 -9.98 2.70 19.08
CA GLN A 293 -10.41 3.23 20.37
C GLN A 293 -11.42 4.36 20.23
N TYR A 294 -11.48 4.99 19.05
CA TYR A 294 -12.32 6.16 18.80
C TYR A 294 -13.42 5.87 17.80
N GLU A 295 -14.50 6.64 17.89
CA GLU A 295 -15.56 6.57 16.89
C GLU A 295 -15.05 7.13 15.55
N SER A 296 -15.44 6.49 14.45
CA SER A 296 -15.15 7.01 13.11
C SER A 296 -15.83 8.36 12.94
N ALA A 297 -15.14 9.35 12.36
CA ALA A 297 -15.74 10.64 12.01
C ALA A 297 -16.95 10.51 11.05
N ALA A 298 -17.08 9.38 10.35
CA ALA A 298 -18.17 9.12 9.43
C ALA A 298 -19.53 9.18 10.13
N ASN A 299 -20.46 9.96 9.54
CA ASN A 299 -21.83 10.16 10.03
C ASN A 299 -21.97 10.84 11.39
N LEU A 300 -20.88 11.32 12.02
CA LEU A 300 -20.97 12.07 13.27
C LEU A 300 -21.46 13.50 13.04
N ALA A 301 -22.08 14.10 14.05
CA ALA A 301 -22.36 15.53 14.07
C ALA A 301 -21.05 16.31 14.26
N SER A 302 -20.97 17.54 13.74
CA SER A 302 -19.76 18.38 13.81
C SER A 302 -19.24 18.56 15.24
N HIS A 303 -20.14 18.78 16.20
CA HIS A 303 -19.81 18.86 17.63
C HIS A 303 -19.18 17.58 18.17
N THR A 304 -19.68 16.43 17.74
CA THR A 304 -19.14 15.13 18.15
C THR A 304 -17.75 14.90 17.54
N ILE A 305 -17.54 15.28 16.28
CA ILE A 305 -16.22 15.23 15.63
C ILE A 305 -15.22 16.06 16.45
N ALA A 306 -15.56 17.31 16.81
CA ALA A 306 -14.67 18.17 17.60
C ALA A 306 -14.34 17.58 18.98
N LYS A 307 -15.33 16.98 19.65
CA LYS A 307 -15.12 16.30 20.95
C LYS A 307 -14.20 15.09 20.82
N THR A 308 -14.41 14.24 19.81
CA THR A 308 -13.55 13.07 19.58
C THR A 308 -12.13 13.51 19.26
N ALA A 309 -11.95 14.52 18.39
CA ALA A 309 -10.63 15.07 18.08
C ALA A 309 -9.92 15.59 19.35
N LEU A 310 -10.64 16.32 20.21
CA LEU A 310 -10.09 16.84 21.47
C LEU A 310 -9.63 15.71 22.39
N GLU A 311 -10.42 14.65 22.50
CA GLU A 311 -10.09 13.47 23.30
C GLU A 311 -8.85 12.77 22.76
N MET A 312 -8.79 12.53 21.45
CA MET A 312 -7.65 11.89 20.80
C MET A 312 -6.34 12.67 21.02
N ILE A 313 -6.36 14.00 20.82
CA ILE A 313 -5.15 14.81 21.01
C ILE A 313 -4.73 14.83 22.48
N LYS A 314 -5.66 14.97 23.43
CA LYS A 314 -5.32 14.91 24.86
C LYS A 314 -4.70 13.58 25.26
N ASN A 315 -5.23 12.48 24.73
CA ASN A 315 -4.69 11.16 24.99
C ASN A 315 -3.29 10.99 24.37
N HIS A 316 -3.07 11.54 23.17
CA HIS A 316 -1.74 11.54 22.55
C HIS A 316 -0.74 12.41 23.32
N VAL A 317 -1.09 13.64 23.73
CA VAL A 317 -0.22 14.49 24.59
C VAL A 317 0.15 13.76 25.88
N THR A 318 -0.80 13.04 26.47
CA THR A 318 -0.54 12.22 27.65
C THR A 318 0.42 11.06 27.35
N LEU A 319 0.29 10.42 26.19
CA LEU A 319 1.23 9.39 25.74
C LEU A 319 2.63 9.98 25.56
N VAL A 320 2.76 11.18 24.97
CA VAL A 320 4.07 11.87 24.84
C VAL A 320 4.73 12.06 26.19
N ALA A 321 3.99 12.52 27.20
CA ALA A 321 4.50 12.65 28.57
C ALA A 321 4.93 11.29 29.16
N TRP A 322 4.15 10.23 28.91
CA TRP A 322 4.54 8.88 29.35
C TRP A 322 5.80 8.36 28.65
N VAL A 323 5.92 8.58 27.33
CA VAL A 323 7.12 8.23 26.54
C VAL A 323 8.33 8.95 27.10
N PHE A 324 8.21 10.25 27.38
CA PHE A 324 9.24 11.05 28.01
C PHE A 324 9.69 10.43 29.34
N ASP A 325 8.77 10.26 30.30
CA ASP A 325 9.08 9.78 31.64
C ASP A 325 9.72 8.39 31.60
N THR A 326 9.23 7.53 30.70
CA THR A 326 9.70 6.14 30.60
C THR A 326 11.10 6.07 29.99
N LEU A 327 11.36 6.80 28.91
CA LEU A 327 12.70 6.85 28.31
C LEU A 327 13.71 7.52 29.25
N GLU A 328 13.29 8.53 30.02
CA GLU A 328 14.14 9.16 31.03
C GLU A 328 14.53 8.15 32.13
N GLN A 329 13.56 7.40 32.65
CA GLN A 329 13.79 6.36 33.66
C GLN A 329 14.70 5.23 33.14
N MET A 330 14.63 4.93 31.85
CA MET A 330 15.48 3.93 31.20
C MET A 330 16.90 4.47 30.91
N GLY A 331 17.14 5.78 31.03
CA GLY A 331 18.40 6.41 30.64
C GLY A 331 18.60 6.51 29.12
N GLU A 332 17.51 6.38 28.36
CA GLU A 332 17.49 6.33 26.89
C GLU A 332 16.98 7.65 26.27
N LEU A 333 16.52 8.60 27.10
CA LEU A 333 16.09 9.92 26.66
C LEU A 333 17.31 10.81 26.36
N THR A 334 17.72 10.84 25.09
CA THR A 334 18.75 11.78 24.64
C THR A 334 18.24 13.23 24.70
N LEU A 335 19.16 14.20 24.84
CA LEU A 335 18.82 15.63 24.84
C LEU A 335 18.02 16.03 23.59
N GLY A 336 18.45 15.55 22.42
CA GLY A 336 17.77 15.86 21.16
C GLY A 336 16.41 15.18 20.99
N LEU A 337 16.11 14.12 21.75
CA LEU A 337 14.79 13.50 21.79
C LEU A 337 13.88 14.18 22.82
N ASN A 338 14.41 14.60 23.97
CA ASN A 338 13.72 15.44 24.95
C ASN A 338 13.16 16.70 24.28
N ASP A 339 14.03 17.52 23.67
CA ASP A 339 13.63 18.77 23.03
C ASP A 339 12.58 18.53 21.94
N PHE A 340 12.71 17.42 21.21
CA PHE A 340 11.79 17.03 20.15
C PHE A 340 10.39 16.67 20.67
N LEU A 341 10.30 15.83 21.71
CA LEU A 341 9.03 15.45 22.33
C LEU A 341 8.34 16.66 22.96
N ALA A 342 9.09 17.53 23.65
CA ALA A 342 8.57 18.74 24.26
C ALA A 342 8.00 19.72 23.21
N ALA A 343 8.70 19.89 22.09
CA ALA A 343 8.23 20.73 20.99
C ALA A 343 6.91 20.21 20.38
N GLN A 344 6.81 18.90 20.14
CA GLN A 344 5.57 18.32 19.61
C GLN A 344 4.39 18.42 20.59
N ALA A 345 4.62 18.16 21.87
CA ALA A 345 3.59 18.32 22.89
C ALA A 345 3.04 19.76 22.92
N SER A 346 3.93 20.75 22.89
CA SER A 346 3.57 22.17 22.89
C SER A 346 2.71 22.56 21.67
N GLU A 347 3.07 22.05 20.50
CA GLU A 347 2.31 22.29 19.26
C GLU A 347 0.90 21.64 19.34
N LEU A 348 0.80 20.41 19.82
CA LEU A 348 -0.48 19.71 19.99
C LEU A 348 -1.38 20.37 21.05
N GLU A 349 -0.80 20.93 22.11
CA GLU A 349 -1.55 21.70 23.12
C GLU A 349 -2.24 22.94 22.54
N THR A 350 -1.68 23.53 21.47
CA THR A 350 -2.35 24.61 20.72
C THR A 350 -3.66 24.10 20.11
N PHE A 351 -3.67 22.91 19.51
CA PHE A 351 -4.90 22.30 18.98
C PHE A 351 -5.88 21.88 20.08
N VAL A 352 -5.39 21.45 21.25
CA VAL A 352 -6.23 21.21 22.44
C VAL A 352 -7.01 22.47 22.79
N TYR A 353 -6.35 23.63 22.81
CA TYR A 353 -7.01 24.91 23.07
C TYR A 353 -8.06 25.23 21.99
N LEU A 354 -7.71 25.14 20.71
CA LEU A 354 -8.61 25.46 19.60
C LEU A 354 -9.89 24.60 19.62
N LEU A 355 -9.74 23.29 19.84
CA LEU A 355 -10.87 22.37 19.93
C LEU A 355 -11.74 22.64 21.16
N GLN A 356 -11.15 23.02 22.29
CA GLN A 356 -11.92 23.45 23.46
C GLN A 356 -12.74 24.71 23.19
N GLN A 357 -12.21 25.68 22.42
CA GLN A 357 -12.98 26.85 22.01
C GLN A 357 -14.12 26.46 21.07
N ARG A 358 -13.83 25.59 20.09
CA ARG A 358 -14.82 25.12 19.12
C ARG A 358 -15.99 24.36 19.74
N ILE A 359 -15.77 23.66 20.86
CA ILE A 359 -16.81 22.93 21.59
C ILE A 359 -17.67 23.88 22.46
N LYS A 360 -17.13 25.05 22.84
CA LYS A 360 -17.86 26.04 23.65
C LYS A 360 -18.76 26.95 22.80
N SER A 361 -18.37 27.21 21.55
CA SER A 361 -19.17 27.92 20.54
C SER A 361 -20.33 27.06 20.04
#